data_AF-A0A124IR44-F1
#
_entry.id   AF-A0A124IR44-F1
#
_cell.length_a   1.000
_cell.length_b   1.000
_cell.length_c   1.000
_cell.angle_alpha   90.00
_cell.angle_beta   90.00
_cell.angle_gamma   90.00
#
_symmetry.space_group_name_H-M   'P 1'
#
loop_
_entity.id
_entity.type
_entity.pdbx_description
1 polymer ?
#
loop_
_entity_poly.entity_id
_entity_poly.type
_entity_poly.pdbx_seq_one_letter_code
_entity_poly.pdbx_strand_id
1 'polypeptide(L)'
;MVVSNEELANSEQAVESEEPIFKTNLPNDKVKELIEILRNVYDPEIPINVYDLGLIYEVTMGDDKVVHVKMTLTAVGCPLSENLGYQVGAAIQQAIPDAKDIEIDVVFDPPWTPLKMTRLGREMFKAIYGYDIVEQWLKTQNEQQISQNQQEDTTA
;
A
#
# COMPACT_ATOMS: atom_id res chain seq x y z
N MET A 1 8.13 8.24 13.84
CA MET A 1 7.87 9.18 12.73
C MET A 1 6.47 9.71 12.96
N VAL A 2 6.34 10.99 13.28
CA VAL A 2 5.06 11.60 13.69
C VAL A 2 4.15 11.61 12.48
N VAL A 3 2.97 10.99 12.56
CA VAL A 3 1.98 11.15 11.49
C VAL A 3 1.43 12.56 11.63
N SER A 4 1.80 13.43 10.69
CA SER A 4 1.46 14.86 10.77
C SER A 4 -0.04 15.04 10.51
N ASN A 5 -0.66 16.10 11.02
CA ASN A 5 -2.07 16.41 10.71
C ASN A 5 -2.34 16.53 9.19
N GLU A 6 -1.30 16.84 8.39
CA GLU A 6 -1.34 16.74 6.93
C GLU A 6 -1.50 15.30 6.42
N GLU A 7 -0.86 14.29 7.02
CA GLU A 7 -1.04 12.88 6.62
C GLU A 7 -2.43 12.34 6.97
N LEU A 8 -3.02 12.79 8.08
CA LEU A 8 -4.40 12.47 8.44
C LEU A 8 -5.39 13.08 7.43
N ALA A 9 -5.22 14.36 7.09
CA ALA A 9 -6.03 15.03 6.07
C ALA A 9 -5.83 14.41 4.66
N ASN A 10 -4.61 13.99 4.34
CA ASN A 10 -4.29 13.34 3.06
C ASN A 10 -4.87 11.92 3.00
N SER A 11 -4.98 11.22 4.14
CA SER A 11 -5.67 9.92 4.23
C SER A 11 -7.19 10.02 4.10
N GLU A 12 -7.80 11.13 4.53
CA GLU A 12 -9.23 11.41 4.30
C GLU A 12 -9.50 11.91 2.88
N GLN A 13 -8.56 12.61 2.23
CA GLN A 13 -8.69 13.04 0.83
C GLN A 13 -8.48 11.92 -0.20
N ALA A 14 -7.69 10.89 0.13
CA ALA A 14 -7.58 9.67 -0.69
C ALA A 14 -8.90 8.87 -0.78
N VAL A 15 -9.91 9.24 0.02
CA VAL A 15 -11.21 8.54 0.12
C VAL A 15 -12.13 8.86 -1.07
N GLU A 16 -11.82 9.85 -1.92
CA GLU A 16 -12.74 10.32 -2.97
C GLU A 16 -12.11 10.59 -4.35
N SER A 17 -10.81 10.37 -4.55
CA SER A 17 -10.14 10.64 -5.84
C SER A 17 -10.19 9.45 -6.80
N GLU A 18 -10.59 9.69 -8.05
CA GLU A 18 -10.44 8.78 -9.21
C GLU A 18 -8.96 8.51 -9.62
N GLU A 19 -8.00 9.02 -8.84
CA GLU A 19 -6.58 8.90 -9.11
C GLU A 19 -6.00 7.61 -8.52
N PRO A 20 -5.01 6.99 -9.20
CA PRO A 20 -4.33 5.82 -8.66
C PRO A 20 -3.66 6.19 -7.33
N ILE A 21 -3.81 5.32 -6.34
CA ILE A 21 -3.16 5.46 -5.02
C ILE A 21 -1.62 5.35 -5.08
N PHE A 22 -1.08 4.95 -6.23
CA PHE A 22 0.34 4.77 -6.48
C PHE A 22 0.83 5.80 -7.51
N LYS A 23 2.11 6.16 -7.42
CA LYS A 23 2.74 7.06 -8.38
C LYS A 23 2.93 6.36 -9.72
N THR A 24 2.56 7.00 -10.83
CA THR A 24 2.75 6.43 -12.16
C THR A 24 2.97 7.49 -13.24
N ASN A 25 3.67 7.12 -14.31
CA ASN A 25 3.83 7.90 -15.54
C ASN A 25 3.11 7.25 -16.74
N LEU A 26 2.30 6.22 -16.49
CA LEU A 26 1.60 5.48 -17.53
C LEU A 26 0.39 6.28 -18.07
N PRO A 27 0.02 6.08 -19.35
CA PRO A 27 -1.23 6.58 -19.91
C PRO A 27 -2.47 6.08 -19.14
N ASN A 28 -3.51 6.90 -19.04
CA ASN A 28 -4.72 6.61 -18.25
C ASN A 28 -5.42 5.30 -18.62
N ASP A 29 -5.39 4.91 -19.89
CA ASP A 29 -5.91 3.62 -20.38
C ASP A 29 -5.17 2.45 -19.74
N LYS A 30 -3.83 2.46 -19.77
CA LYS A 30 -3.01 1.42 -19.12
C LYS A 30 -3.15 1.43 -17.61
N VAL A 31 -3.29 2.61 -16.99
CA VAL A 31 -3.50 2.72 -15.55
C VAL A 31 -4.78 2.00 -15.12
N LYS A 32 -5.87 2.13 -15.89
CA LYS A 32 -7.13 1.42 -15.58
C LYS A 32 -6.96 -0.10 -15.65
N GLU A 33 -6.37 -0.61 -16.73
CA GLU A 33 -6.09 -2.04 -16.89
C GLU A 33 -5.17 -2.57 -15.79
N LEU A 34 -4.16 -1.78 -15.41
CA LEU A 34 -3.25 -2.10 -14.31
C LEU A 34 -3.98 -2.16 -12.96
N ILE A 35 -4.88 -1.22 -12.66
CA ILE A 35 -5.67 -1.27 -11.41
C ILE A 35 -6.55 -2.52 -11.39
N GLU A 36 -7.20 -2.85 -12.51
CA GLU A 36 -8.05 -4.05 -12.60
C GLU A 36 -7.25 -5.34 -12.41
N ILE A 37 -6.05 -5.45 -13.00
CA ILE A 37 -5.21 -6.64 -12.84
C ILE A 37 -4.66 -6.76 -11.41
N LEU A 38 -4.25 -5.65 -10.79
CA LEU A 38 -3.71 -5.64 -9.43
C LEU A 38 -4.79 -6.00 -8.39
N ARG A 39 -6.06 -5.70 -8.67
CA ARG A 39 -7.18 -6.16 -7.83
C ARG A 39 -7.40 -7.67 -7.84
N ASN A 40 -6.78 -8.40 -8.78
CA ASN A 40 -6.84 -9.86 -8.84
C ASN A 40 -5.69 -10.55 -8.11
N VAL A 41 -4.71 -9.79 -7.59
CA VAL A 41 -3.60 -10.33 -6.81
C VAL A 41 -3.88 -10.09 -5.32
N TYR A 42 -3.94 -11.16 -4.54
CA TYR A 42 -4.30 -11.13 -3.12
C TYR A 42 -3.09 -11.39 -2.23
N ASP A 43 -3.03 -10.68 -1.09
CA ASP A 43 -2.04 -10.98 -0.07
C ASP A 43 -2.41 -12.31 0.65
N PRO A 44 -1.45 -13.22 0.87
CA PRO A 44 -1.73 -14.53 1.47
C PRO A 44 -2.02 -14.46 2.98
N GLU A 45 -1.63 -13.38 3.67
CA GLU A 45 -1.86 -13.21 5.11
C GLU A 45 -3.16 -12.43 5.38
N ILE A 46 -3.40 -11.38 4.60
CA ILE A 46 -4.61 -10.57 4.64
C ILE A 46 -5.32 -10.77 3.29
N PRO A 47 -6.44 -11.53 3.22
CA PRO A 47 -7.06 -11.94 1.95
C PRO A 47 -7.84 -10.79 1.27
N ILE A 48 -7.11 -9.72 0.96
CA ILE A 48 -7.52 -8.50 0.28
C ILE A 48 -6.47 -8.26 -0.81
N ASN A 49 -6.88 -7.62 -1.89
CA ASN A 49 -6.00 -7.39 -3.01
C ASN A 49 -4.91 -6.34 -2.72
N VAL A 50 -3.78 -6.47 -3.41
CA VAL A 50 -2.58 -5.62 -3.20
C VAL A 50 -2.83 -4.14 -3.49
N TYR A 51 -3.79 -3.84 -4.37
CA TYR A 51 -4.19 -2.46 -4.67
C TYR A 51 -4.97 -1.87 -3.49
N ASP A 52 -6.04 -2.49 -3.04
CA ASP A 52 -6.87 -1.97 -1.95
C ASP A 52 -6.17 -2.02 -0.58
N LEU A 53 -5.16 -2.88 -0.40
CA LEU A 53 -4.25 -2.84 0.74
C LEU A 53 -3.25 -1.68 0.68
N GLY A 54 -3.04 -1.08 -0.49
CA GLY A 54 -2.04 -0.02 -0.68
C GLY A 54 -0.60 -0.52 -0.60
N LEU A 55 -0.33 -1.73 -1.12
CA LEU A 55 1.01 -2.31 -1.13
C LEU A 55 1.88 -1.81 -2.31
N ILE A 56 1.26 -1.26 -3.34
CA ILE A 56 1.95 -0.71 -4.51
C ILE A 56 2.18 0.78 -4.28
N TYR A 57 3.44 1.23 -4.30
CA TYR A 57 3.81 2.63 -4.10
C TYR A 57 4.04 3.37 -5.42
N GLU A 58 4.64 2.68 -6.38
CA GLU A 58 5.03 3.28 -7.65
C GLU A 58 5.01 2.23 -8.76
N VAL A 59 4.50 2.60 -9.93
CA VAL A 59 4.60 1.83 -11.18
C VAL A 59 4.93 2.80 -12.30
N THR A 60 6.16 2.78 -12.79
CA THR A 60 6.62 3.65 -13.87
C THR A 60 7.22 2.83 -15.01
N MET A 61 7.12 3.34 -16.24
CA MET A 61 7.77 2.75 -17.40
C MET A 61 8.86 3.70 -17.91
N GLY A 62 10.08 3.18 -18.03
CA GLY A 62 11.21 3.89 -18.63
C GLY A 62 11.12 3.98 -20.16
N ASP A 63 11.95 4.84 -20.75
CA ASP A 63 12.03 5.01 -22.22
C ASP A 63 12.49 3.73 -22.94
N ASP A 64 13.20 2.87 -22.23
CA ASP A 64 13.66 1.56 -22.69
C ASP A 64 12.57 0.49 -22.70
N LYS A 65 11.36 0.80 -22.19
CA LYS A 65 10.22 -0.10 -21.98
C LYS A 65 10.38 -1.07 -20.81
N VAL A 66 11.27 -0.79 -19.87
CA VAL A 66 11.33 -1.51 -18.58
C VAL A 66 10.34 -0.86 -17.63
N VAL A 67 9.55 -1.68 -16.93
CA VAL A 67 8.60 -1.21 -15.90
C VAL A 67 9.26 -1.39 -14.55
N HIS A 68 9.39 -0.29 -13.80
CA HIS A 68 9.86 -0.31 -12.43
C HIS A 68 8.68 -0.23 -11.47
N VAL A 69 8.64 -1.17 -10.54
CA VAL A 69 7.58 -1.32 -9.56
C VAL A 69 8.18 -1.19 -8.18
N LYS A 70 7.75 -0.19 -7.41
CA LYS A 70 8.07 -0.09 -5.99
C LYS A 70 6.87 -0.58 -5.18
N MET A 71 7.07 -1.62 -4.40
CA MET A 71 6.03 -2.16 -3.54
C MET A 71 6.55 -2.48 -2.14
N THR A 72 5.64 -2.73 -1.22
CA THR A 72 5.95 -3.16 0.14
C THR A 72 5.15 -4.41 0.50
N LEU A 73 5.40 -4.94 1.70
CA LEU A 73 4.72 -6.11 2.24
C LEU A 73 4.08 -5.76 3.58
N THR A 74 3.01 -6.47 3.91
CA THR A 74 2.31 -6.38 5.21
C THR A 74 3.18 -6.89 6.36
N ALA A 75 4.07 -7.87 6.08
CA ALA A 75 5.01 -8.45 7.03
C ALA A 75 6.42 -8.60 6.43
N VAL A 76 7.45 -8.35 7.25
CA VAL A 76 8.86 -8.44 6.86
C VAL A 76 9.38 -9.88 7.06
N GLY A 77 10.06 -10.44 6.06
CA GLY A 77 10.84 -11.68 6.20
C GLY A 77 10.06 -12.99 6.07
N CYS A 78 8.81 -12.97 5.58
CA CYS A 78 8.05 -14.18 5.32
C CYS A 78 8.33 -14.69 3.89
N PRO A 79 8.75 -15.96 3.70
CA PRO A 79 9.05 -16.52 2.37
C PRO A 79 7.80 -16.59 1.47
N LEU A 80 6.60 -16.57 2.03
CA LEU A 80 5.36 -16.50 1.26
C LEU A 80 5.17 -15.14 0.58
N SER A 81 5.66 -14.08 1.21
CA SER A 81 5.58 -12.71 0.70
C SER A 81 6.55 -12.45 -0.46
N GLU A 82 7.65 -13.21 -0.57
CA GLU A 82 8.52 -13.20 -1.76
C GLU A 82 7.75 -13.65 -3.02
N ASN A 83 6.82 -14.59 -2.87
CA ASN A 83 5.96 -15.04 -3.97
C ASN A 83 4.95 -13.97 -4.42
N LEU A 84 4.60 -13.02 -3.53
CA LEU A 84 3.68 -11.94 -3.88
C LEU A 84 4.29 -11.00 -4.92
N GLY A 85 5.57 -10.66 -4.78
CA GLY A 85 6.29 -9.87 -5.78
C GLY A 85 6.22 -10.49 -7.17
N TYR A 86 6.54 -11.78 -7.31
CA TYR A 86 6.45 -12.48 -8.59
C TYR A 86 5.04 -12.47 -9.20
N GLN A 87 4.00 -12.65 -8.37
CA GLN A 87 2.61 -12.58 -8.83
C GLN A 87 2.22 -11.17 -9.32
N VAL A 88 2.66 -10.14 -8.60
CA VAL A 88 2.48 -8.74 -9.02
C VAL A 88 3.17 -8.49 -10.35
N GLY A 89 4.43 -8.92 -10.51
CA GLY A 89 5.16 -8.78 -11.78
C GLY A 89 4.47 -9.46 -12.95
N ALA A 90 4.00 -10.70 -12.74
CA ALA A 90 3.26 -11.44 -13.75
C ALA A 90 1.94 -10.76 -14.13
N ALA A 91 1.23 -10.18 -13.16
CA ALA A 91 0.00 -9.42 -13.41
C ALA A 91 0.29 -8.13 -14.20
N ILE A 92 1.33 -7.39 -13.82
CA ILE A 92 1.74 -6.15 -14.52
C ILE A 92 2.16 -6.45 -15.97
N GLN A 93 2.88 -7.54 -16.21
CA GLN A 93 3.26 -7.98 -17.55
C GLN A 93 2.02 -8.25 -18.44
N GLN A 94 0.91 -8.73 -17.86
CA GLN A 94 -0.35 -8.94 -18.59
C GLN A 94 -1.03 -7.60 -18.93
N ALA A 95 -1.01 -6.63 -18.03
CA ALA A 95 -1.60 -5.31 -18.26
C ALA A 95 -0.75 -4.41 -19.16
N ILE A 96 0.56 -4.67 -19.29
CA ILE A 96 1.47 -3.88 -20.12
C ILE A 96 2.23 -4.81 -21.08
N PRO A 97 1.58 -5.32 -22.15
CA PRO A 97 2.20 -6.29 -23.06
C PRO A 97 3.42 -5.74 -23.84
N ASP A 98 3.57 -4.41 -23.93
CA ASP A 98 4.72 -3.75 -24.56
C ASP A 98 5.89 -3.52 -23.60
N ALA A 99 5.76 -3.90 -22.32
CA ALA A 99 6.88 -3.93 -21.38
C ALA A 99 7.88 -5.01 -21.80
N LYS A 100 9.17 -4.66 -21.86
CA LYS A 100 10.25 -5.60 -22.16
C LYS A 100 10.68 -6.41 -20.94
N ASP A 101 10.64 -5.78 -19.78
CA ASP A 101 11.01 -6.38 -18.50
C ASP A 101 10.26 -5.68 -17.37
N ILE A 102 10.08 -6.39 -16.25
CA ILE A 102 9.43 -5.89 -15.04
C ILE A 102 10.41 -6.03 -13.87
N GLU A 103 10.90 -4.89 -13.37
CA GLU A 103 11.76 -4.83 -12.21
C GLU A 103 10.93 -4.51 -10.96
N ILE A 104 10.97 -5.40 -9.96
CA ILE A 104 10.25 -5.22 -8.70
C ILE A 104 11.24 -4.91 -7.60
N ASP A 105 11.07 -3.74 -7.00
CA ASP A 105 11.77 -3.28 -5.81
C ASP A 105 10.84 -3.39 -4.60
N VAL A 106 11.13 -4.33 -3.71
CA VAL A 106 10.41 -4.50 -2.44
C VAL A 106 11.09 -3.65 -1.38
N VAL A 107 10.43 -2.55 -1.02
CA VAL A 107 10.92 -1.60 -0.03
C VAL A 107 10.17 -1.74 1.30
N PHE A 108 10.89 -1.51 2.38
CA PHE A 108 10.34 -1.47 3.74
C PHE A 108 10.38 -0.06 4.34
N ASP A 109 10.90 0.91 3.59
CA ASP A 109 10.91 2.33 3.93
C ASP A 109 10.29 3.14 2.77
N PRO A 110 9.16 3.83 2.98
CA PRO A 110 8.38 3.87 4.23
C PRO A 110 7.69 2.54 4.53
N PRO A 111 7.52 2.18 5.82
CA PRO A 111 6.82 0.96 6.20
C PRO A 111 5.35 1.04 5.78
N TRP A 112 4.74 -0.11 5.55
CA TRP A 112 3.31 -0.18 5.34
C TRP A 112 2.56 0.23 6.62
N THR A 113 1.48 1.00 6.46
CA THR A 113 0.55 1.33 7.55
C THR A 113 -0.88 1.13 7.08
N PRO A 114 -1.83 0.79 7.97
CA PRO A 114 -3.23 0.64 7.62
C PRO A 114 -3.87 1.89 6.98
N LEU A 115 -3.28 3.07 7.19
CA LEU A 115 -3.69 4.33 6.56
C LEU A 115 -3.55 4.32 5.03
N LYS A 116 -2.76 3.40 4.47
CA LYS A 116 -2.59 3.24 3.02
C LYS A 116 -3.72 2.47 2.36
N MET A 117 -4.58 1.81 3.14
CA MET A 117 -5.69 1.03 2.61
C MET A 117 -6.71 1.95 1.96
N THR A 118 -7.27 1.52 0.83
CA THR A 118 -8.41 2.21 0.21
C THR A 118 -9.64 2.06 1.11
N ARG A 119 -10.66 2.89 0.88
CA ARG A 119 -11.96 2.74 1.57
C ARG A 119 -12.52 1.33 1.40
N LEU A 120 -12.48 0.79 0.18
CA LEU A 120 -12.94 -0.57 -0.11
C LEU A 120 -12.08 -1.62 0.62
N GLY A 121 -10.76 -1.45 0.62
CA GLY A 121 -9.84 -2.28 1.40
C GLY A 121 -10.20 -2.31 2.87
N ARG A 122 -10.42 -1.15 3.48
CA ARG A 122 -10.81 -1.02 4.89
C ARG A 122 -12.17 -1.64 5.17
N GLU A 123 -13.16 -1.42 4.32
CA GLU A 123 -14.49 -2.02 4.43
C GLU A 123 -14.43 -3.56 4.34
N MET A 124 -13.66 -4.11 3.40
CA MET A 124 -13.42 -5.55 3.27
C MET A 124 -12.72 -6.12 4.51
N PHE A 125 -11.68 -5.44 5.00
CA PHE A 125 -10.98 -5.86 6.22
C PHE A 125 -11.92 -5.94 7.42
N LYS A 126 -12.74 -4.90 7.61
CA LYS A 126 -13.76 -4.87 8.67
C LYS A 126 -14.76 -6.01 8.54
N ALA A 127 -15.17 -6.33 7.32
CA ALA A 127 -16.10 -7.44 7.07
C ALA A 127 -15.48 -8.81 7.38
N ILE A 128 -14.18 -8.99 7.11
CA ILE A 128 -13.47 -10.26 7.34
C ILE A 128 -13.15 -10.46 8.83
N TYR A 129 -12.63 -9.43 9.50
CA TYR A 129 -12.06 -9.57 10.85
C TYR A 129 -12.95 -8.99 11.96
N GLY A 130 -14.02 -8.25 11.62
CA GLY A 130 -14.98 -7.72 12.58
C GLY A 130 -14.53 -6.49 13.36
N TYR A 131 -13.38 -5.88 13.01
CA TYR A 131 -12.89 -4.64 13.62
C TYR A 131 -12.21 -3.72 12.59
N ASP A 132 -12.03 -2.46 12.98
CA ASP A 132 -11.41 -1.44 12.14
C ASP A 132 -9.91 -1.31 12.45
N ILE A 133 -9.06 -1.83 11.55
CA ILE A 133 -7.61 -1.81 11.71
C ILE A 133 -7.04 -0.39 11.73
N VAL A 134 -7.66 0.56 11.03
CA VAL A 134 -7.22 1.97 11.02
C VAL A 134 -7.48 2.61 12.38
N GLU A 135 -8.66 2.41 12.95
CA GLU A 135 -9.00 2.94 14.28
C GLU A 135 -8.10 2.36 15.38
N GLN A 136 -7.85 1.05 15.34
CA GLN A 136 -6.94 0.39 16.28
C GLN A 136 -5.52 0.95 16.17
N TRP A 137 -5.06 1.16 14.93
CA TRP A 137 -3.73 1.70 14.68
C TRP A 137 -3.60 3.13 15.20
N LEU A 138 -4.56 4.00 14.92
CA LEU A 138 -4.59 5.39 15.40
C LEU A 138 -4.63 5.46 16.93
N LYS A 139 -5.45 4.62 17.57
CA LYS A 139 -5.50 4.52 19.03
C LYS A 139 -4.14 4.13 19.62
N THR A 140 -3.48 3.14 19.02
CA THR A 140 -2.14 2.70 19.43
C THR A 140 -1.12 3.84 19.36
N GLN A 141 -1.14 4.66 18.29
CA GLN A 141 -0.24 5.81 18.16
C GLN A 141 -0.50 6.89 19.22
N ASN A 142 -1.77 7.20 19.48
CA ASN A 142 -2.15 8.20 20.49
C ASN A 142 -1.74 7.76 21.92
N GLU A 143 -1.93 6.48 22.26
CA GLU A 143 -1.54 5.94 23.58
C GLU A 143 -0.01 5.93 23.77
N GLN A 144 0.74 5.64 22.71
CA GLN A 144 2.21 5.74 22.72
C GLN A 144 2.68 7.18 22.94
N GLN A 145 2.02 8.15 22.31
CA GLN A 145 2.32 9.57 22.49
C GLN A 145 2.05 10.05 23.93
N ILE A 146 0.93 9.66 24.52
CA ILE A 146 0.59 10.00 25.91
C ILE A 146 1.62 9.42 26.88
N SER A 147 2.07 8.19 26.65
CA SER A 147 3.05 7.50 27.51
C SER A 147 4.45 8.15 27.44
N GLN A 148 4.84 8.65 26.26
CA GLN A 148 6.12 9.35 26.08
C GLN A 148 6.09 10.73 26.77
N ASN A 149 5.00 11.49 26.61
CA ASN A 149 4.88 12.81 27.24
C ASN A 149 4.86 12.73 28.78
N GLN A 150 4.25 11.69 29.35
CA GLN A 150 4.22 11.49 30.82
C GLN A 150 5.58 11.11 31.43
N GLN A 151 6.49 10.49 30.66
CA GLN A 151 7.84 10.18 31.14
C GLN A 151 8.74 11.42 31.14
N GLU A 152 8.57 12.33 30.19
CA GLU A 152 9.30 13.61 30.13
C GLU A 152 8.91 14.54 31.31
N ASP A 153 7.64 14.56 31.71
CA ASP A 153 7.15 15.35 32.85
C ASP A 153 7.64 14.85 34.23
N THR A 154 8.13 13.61 34.34
CA THR A 154 8.61 13.02 35.61
C THR A 154 10.13 13.09 35.79
N THR A 155 10.86 13.55 34.77
CA THR A 155 12.33 13.65 34.76
C THR A 155 12.83 15.10 34.86
N ALA A 156 11.93 16.06 35.10
CA ALA A 156 12.22 17.49 35.31
C ALA A 156 12.21 17.89 36.80
#